data_AF-A0A2J7PZS2-F1
#
_entry.id   AF-A0A2J7PZS2-F1
#
_cell.length_a   1.000
_cell.length_b   1.000
_cell.length_c   1.000
_cell.angle_alpha   90.00
_cell.angle_beta   90.00
_cell.angle_gamma   90.00
#
_symmetry.space_group_name_H-M   'P 1'
#
loop_
_entity.id
_entity.type
_entity.pdbx_description
1 polymer ?
#
loop_
_entity_poly.entity_id
_entity_poly.type
_entity_poly.pdbx_seq_one_letter_code
_entity_poly.pdbx_strand_id
1 'polypeptide(L)'
;MFPCDNSDLSLAKKQHIKYFQRFLNILPARLISYDSTRLTMAFFAISGLDILNALDVLDDKKKEHIIDWIYRLQVVPDGSHSSLKRCGFQGSSTLIFTRGESDCSTVYECGHLAMTYTGLASLVILGDNLSRVNRAAIIEGVKALQQEDGSFCATLAGSESDMRFVYCAACICYILHDWSAMDVKKTVNYITRSMSYDYGIALAPELESHGGTTFCAVATLALMNQLNTCFTNKQVN
;
A
#
# COMPACT_ATOMS: atom_id res chain seq x y z
N MET A 1 39.55 15.10 -13.49
CA MET A 1 39.39 13.83 -12.77
C MET A 1 39.51 14.15 -11.30
N PHE A 2 38.38 14.29 -10.59
CA PHE A 2 38.41 14.60 -9.17
C PHE A 2 38.94 13.36 -8.42
N PRO A 3 39.89 13.51 -7.49
CA PRO A 3 40.35 12.39 -6.68
C PRO A 3 39.14 11.88 -5.89
N CYS A 4 38.80 10.61 -6.08
CA CYS A 4 37.80 9.93 -5.28
C CYS A 4 38.48 9.67 -3.93
N ASP A 5 38.25 10.56 -2.95
CA ASP A 5 38.61 10.28 -1.57
C ASP A 5 37.86 9.01 -1.16
N ASN A 6 38.60 7.92 -0.98
CA ASN A 6 38.14 6.69 -0.32
C ASN A 6 37.88 6.96 1.17
N SER A 7 37.05 7.96 1.49
CA SER A 7 36.34 7.98 2.76
C SER A 7 35.55 6.69 2.83
N ASP A 8 35.77 5.90 3.89
CA ASP A 8 35.00 4.69 4.17
C ASP A 8 33.52 5.08 4.17
N LEU A 9 32.82 4.77 3.07
CA LEU A 9 31.40 5.05 2.87
C LEU A 9 30.61 4.14 3.81
N SER A 10 30.52 4.57 5.07
CA SER A 10 29.76 3.87 6.11
C SER A 10 28.34 4.44 6.19
N LEU A 11 27.35 3.55 6.20
CA LEU A 11 25.96 3.93 6.39
C LEU A 11 25.79 4.60 7.76
N ALA A 12 25.21 5.80 7.78
CA ALA A 12 24.91 6.56 8.99
C ALA A 12 23.72 5.95 9.77
N LYS A 13 23.83 4.67 10.16
CA LYS A 13 22.75 3.84 10.72
C LYS A 13 22.07 4.52 11.92
N LYS A 14 22.86 5.07 12.85
CA LYS A 14 22.32 5.75 14.06
C LYS A 14 21.48 6.97 13.71
N GLN A 15 21.85 7.72 12.67
CA GLN A 15 21.14 8.90 12.20
C GLN A 15 19.83 8.51 11.51
N HIS A 16 19.85 7.47 10.69
CA HIS A 16 18.63 6.94 10.04
C HIS A 16 17.63 6.39 11.06
N ILE A 17 18.09 5.65 12.08
CA ILE A 17 17.23 5.18 13.18
C ILE A 17 16.54 6.35 13.88
N LYS A 18 17.30 7.38 14.29
CA LYS A 18 16.74 8.59 14.92
C LYS A 18 15.75 9.32 14.00
N TYR A 19 16.03 9.35 12.70
CA TYR A 19 15.14 9.94 11.71
C TYR A 19 13.80 9.20 11.65
N PHE A 20 13.80 7.87 11.52
CA PHE A 20 12.58 7.07 11.48
C PHE A 20 11.79 7.15 12.79
N GLN A 21 12.47 7.06 13.95
CA GLN A 21 11.81 7.26 15.25
C GLN A 21 11.14 8.62 15.37
N ARG A 22 11.74 9.69 14.82
CA ARG A 22 11.12 11.02 14.82
C ARG A 22 9.81 11.02 14.02
N PHE A 23 9.80 10.41 12.83
CA PHE A 23 8.60 10.35 11.98
C PHE A 23 7.45 9.53 12.58
N LEU A 24 7.76 8.56 13.46
CA LEU A 24 6.76 7.81 14.24
C LEU A 24 6.25 8.54 15.49
N ASN A 25 6.84 9.70 15.82
CA ASN A 25 6.43 10.51 16.97
C ASN A 25 5.77 11.82 16.52
N ILE A 26 6.44 12.59 15.66
CA ILE A 26 6.01 13.93 15.26
C ILE A 26 6.39 14.17 13.79
N LEU A 27 5.40 14.59 13.01
CA LEU A 27 5.62 15.07 11.64
C LEU A 27 5.84 16.59 11.61
N PRO A 28 6.85 17.10 10.90
CA PRO A 28 7.05 18.53 10.71
C PRO A 28 5.85 19.20 10.00
N ALA A 29 5.49 20.42 10.40
CA ALA A 29 4.38 21.19 9.82
C ALA A 29 4.47 21.38 8.30
N ARG A 30 5.69 21.44 7.73
CA ARG A 30 5.90 21.51 6.27
C ARG A 30 5.34 20.30 5.50
N LEU A 31 5.02 19.20 6.19
CA LEU A 31 4.45 17.99 5.59
C LEU A 31 2.92 17.96 5.68
N ILE A 32 2.27 19.08 6.00
CA ILE A 32 0.80 19.17 6.10
C ILE A 32 0.09 18.76 4.81
N SER A 33 0.70 19.02 3.65
CA SER A 33 0.17 18.59 2.33
C SER A 33 0.10 17.06 2.18
N TYR A 34 0.80 16.31 3.04
CA TYR A 34 0.82 14.85 3.04
C TYR A 34 -0.06 14.25 4.15
N ASP A 35 -0.92 15.03 4.80
CA ASP A 35 -1.74 14.54 5.90
C ASP A 35 -2.59 13.33 5.49
N SER A 36 -3.15 13.31 4.27
CA SER A 36 -3.92 12.19 3.73
C SER A 36 -3.10 10.90 3.52
N THR A 37 -1.78 10.93 3.68
CA THR A 37 -0.86 9.80 3.43
C THR A 37 0.04 9.47 4.62
N ARG A 38 -0.35 9.91 5.84
CA ARG A 38 0.42 9.65 7.07
C ARG A 38 0.70 8.18 7.32
N LEU A 39 -0.22 7.28 6.96
CA LEU A 39 -0.02 5.84 7.07
C LEU A 39 1.14 5.35 6.18
N THR A 40 1.28 5.87 4.96
CA THR A 40 2.44 5.60 4.11
C THR A 40 3.75 6.09 4.73
N MET A 41 3.72 7.27 5.37
CA MET A 41 4.90 7.80 6.07
C MET A 41 5.30 6.91 7.26
N ALA A 42 4.31 6.43 8.01
CA ALA A 42 4.53 5.48 9.09
C ALA A 42 5.09 4.16 8.56
N PHE A 43 4.54 3.63 7.47
CA PHE A 43 5.03 2.43 6.80
C PHE A 43 6.51 2.55 6.38
N PHE A 44 6.92 3.67 5.78
CA PHE A 44 8.32 3.87 5.41
C PHE A 44 9.24 3.97 6.63
N ALA A 45 8.78 4.59 7.72
CA ALA A 45 9.56 4.65 8.95
C ALA A 45 9.68 3.27 9.64
N ILE A 46 8.60 2.50 9.70
CA ILE A 46 8.57 1.14 10.26
C ILE A 46 9.45 0.20 9.42
N SER A 47 9.25 0.19 8.10
CA SER A 47 10.06 -0.63 7.18
C SER A 47 11.53 -0.23 7.19
N GLY A 48 11.82 1.07 7.32
CA GLY A 48 13.18 1.57 7.45
C GLY A 48 13.87 1.08 8.72
N LEU A 49 13.16 1.02 9.85
CA LEU A 49 13.68 0.42 11.08
C LEU A 49 13.89 -1.09 10.93
N ASP A 50 12.98 -1.79 10.25
CA ASP A 50 13.07 -3.23 10.01
C ASP A 50 14.27 -3.60 9.11
N ILE A 51 14.45 -2.91 7.99
CA ILE A 51 15.61 -3.07 7.08
C ILE A 51 16.94 -2.83 7.82
N LEU A 52 16.94 -1.90 8.78
CA LEU A 52 18.12 -1.62 9.61
C LEU A 52 18.30 -2.61 10.77
N ASN A 53 17.42 -3.61 10.91
CA ASN A 53 17.34 -4.50 12.06
C ASN A 53 17.36 -3.73 13.38
N ALA A 54 16.45 -2.76 13.48
CA ALA A 54 16.39 -1.76 14.55
C ALA A 54 14.96 -1.52 15.05
N LEU A 55 14.04 -2.49 14.89
CA LEU A 55 12.68 -2.40 15.43
C LEU A 55 12.62 -2.46 16.96
N ASP A 56 13.68 -2.95 17.61
CA ASP A 56 13.86 -3.01 19.06
C ASP A 56 13.94 -1.61 19.72
N VAL A 57 14.23 -0.57 18.94
CA VAL A 57 14.18 0.83 19.43
C VAL A 57 12.76 1.32 19.70
N LEU A 58 11.75 0.55 19.28
CA LEU A 58 10.36 0.73 19.65
C LEU A 58 10.05 -0.27 20.77
N ASP A 59 9.80 0.23 21.97
CA ASP A 59 9.33 -0.63 23.06
C ASP A 59 7.93 -1.22 22.74
N ASP A 60 7.55 -2.27 23.46
CA ASP A 60 6.30 -3.00 23.17
C ASP A 60 5.07 -2.08 23.28
N LYS A 61 5.09 -1.13 24.22
CA LYS A 61 4.03 -0.14 24.39
C LYS A 61 3.92 0.79 23.18
N LYS A 62 5.03 1.22 22.61
CA LYS A 62 5.07 2.07 21.42
C LYS A 62 4.61 1.28 20.19
N LYS A 63 5.01 0.02 20.05
CA LYS A 63 4.51 -0.87 18.99
C LYS A 63 3.00 -1.04 19.08
N GLU A 64 2.47 -1.38 20.25
CA GLU A 64 1.04 -1.52 20.50
C GLU A 64 0.28 -0.22 20.18
N HIS A 65 0.81 0.93 20.59
CA HIS A 65 0.20 2.22 20.26
C HIS A 65 0.13 2.50 18.75
N ILE A 66 1.18 2.13 18.00
CA ILE A 66 1.19 2.28 16.54
C ILE A 66 0.19 1.30 15.91
N ILE A 67 0.15 0.04 16.37
CA ILE A 67 -0.82 -0.98 15.93
C ILE A 67 -2.26 -0.48 16.15
N ASP A 68 -2.55 0.04 17.34
CA ASP A 68 -3.86 0.61 17.66
C ASP A 68 -4.23 1.80 16.79
N TRP A 69 -3.27 2.68 16.51
CA TRP A 69 -3.49 3.79 15.60
C TRP A 69 -3.79 3.31 14.18
N ILE A 70 -3.06 2.31 13.67
CA ILE A 70 -3.33 1.72 12.35
C ILE A 70 -4.74 1.13 12.32
N TYR A 71 -5.14 0.36 13.33
CA TYR A 71 -6.48 -0.22 13.40
C TYR A 71 -7.62 0.80 13.48
N ARG A 72 -7.39 1.98 14.06
CA ARG A 72 -8.37 3.09 14.06
C ARG A 72 -8.64 3.66 12.67
N LEU A 73 -7.74 3.45 11.71
CA LEU A 73 -7.89 3.90 10.33
C LEU A 73 -8.72 2.91 9.47
N GLN A 74 -9.05 1.74 10.00
CA GLN A 74 -9.83 0.75 9.27
C GLN A 74 -11.29 1.19 9.17
N VAL A 75 -11.75 1.37 7.94
CA VAL A 75 -13.15 1.62 7.60
C VAL A 75 -13.91 0.30 7.70
N VAL A 76 -14.78 0.20 8.69
CA VAL A 76 -15.61 -1.00 8.96
C VAL A 76 -17.01 -0.83 8.39
N PRO A 77 -17.74 -1.91 8.04
CA PRO A 77 -19.10 -1.79 7.54
C PRO A 77 -20.07 -1.27 8.61
N ASP A 78 -21.12 -0.57 8.19
CA ASP A 78 -22.22 -0.07 9.04
C ASP A 78 -23.44 -1.02 9.09
N GLY A 79 -23.31 -2.21 8.49
CA GLY A 79 -24.39 -3.20 8.35
C GLY A 79 -25.10 -3.16 7.00
N SER A 80 -24.89 -2.12 6.18
CA SER A 80 -25.37 -2.08 4.79
C SER A 80 -24.40 -2.78 3.82
N HIS A 81 -24.91 -3.45 2.78
CA HIS A 81 -24.04 -4.04 1.75
C HIS A 81 -23.23 -3.00 0.97
N SER A 82 -23.76 -1.78 0.81
CA SER A 82 -23.06 -0.68 0.15
C SER A 82 -21.82 -0.21 0.90
N SER A 83 -21.79 -0.32 2.23
CA SER A 83 -20.64 0.11 3.02
C SER A 83 -19.44 -0.84 2.89
N LEU A 84 -19.68 -2.14 2.59
CA LEU A 84 -18.61 -3.12 2.35
C LEU A 84 -17.68 -2.70 1.21
N LYS A 85 -18.24 -2.10 0.14
CA LYS A 85 -17.45 -1.62 -1.03
C LYS A 85 -16.50 -0.48 -0.69
N ARG A 86 -16.67 0.16 0.47
CA ARG A 86 -15.90 1.32 0.92
C ARG A 86 -14.82 0.94 1.94
N CYS A 87 -14.78 -0.32 2.35
CA CYS A 87 -13.88 -0.79 3.39
C CYS A 87 -12.41 -0.84 2.94
N GLY A 88 -11.51 -0.72 3.91
CA GLY A 88 -10.07 -0.58 3.72
C GLY A 88 -9.47 0.29 4.82
N PHE A 89 -8.26 0.78 4.64
CA PHE A 89 -7.65 1.72 5.59
C PHE A 89 -7.65 3.14 5.00
N GLN A 90 -7.88 4.12 5.84
CA GLN A 90 -7.64 5.54 5.55
C GLN A 90 -6.16 5.88 5.79
N GLY A 91 -5.68 6.95 5.17
CA GLY A 91 -4.29 7.37 5.32
C GLY A 91 -4.00 8.25 6.54
N SER A 92 -5.04 8.73 7.23
CA SER A 92 -4.91 9.65 8.36
C SER A 92 -6.15 9.63 9.27
N SER A 93 -5.97 10.08 10.51
CA SER A 93 -7.05 10.21 11.50
C SER A 93 -7.96 11.41 11.28
N THR A 94 -7.70 12.26 10.28
CA THR A 94 -8.43 13.51 10.01
C THR A 94 -9.88 13.26 9.59
N LEU A 95 -10.16 12.11 8.97
CA LEU A 95 -11.50 11.74 8.49
C LEU A 95 -12.14 10.60 9.31
N ILE A 96 -11.66 10.35 10.53
CA ILE A 96 -12.30 9.38 11.43
C ILE A 96 -13.53 10.05 12.06
N PHE A 97 -14.72 9.68 11.58
CA PHE A 97 -15.98 10.15 12.15
C PHE A 97 -16.43 9.22 13.28
N THR A 98 -16.86 9.78 14.41
CA THR A 98 -17.59 9.01 15.43
C THR A 98 -18.98 8.70 14.89
N ARG A 99 -19.29 7.42 14.70
CA ARG A 99 -20.64 6.96 14.33
C ARG A 99 -21.65 7.43 15.38
N GLY A 100 -22.40 8.49 15.07
CA GLY A 100 -23.34 9.07 16.02
C GLY A 100 -24.19 10.24 15.55
N GLU A 101 -23.70 11.18 14.73
CA GLU A 101 -24.38 12.50 14.68
C GLU A 101 -24.60 13.18 13.31
N SER A 102 -24.20 12.62 12.15
CA SER A 102 -24.66 13.19 10.86
C SER A 102 -24.49 12.27 9.64
N ASP A 103 -25.50 12.30 8.78
CA ASP A 103 -25.71 11.47 7.58
C ASP A 103 -24.70 11.76 6.44
N CYS A 104 -24.01 12.91 6.49
CA CYS A 104 -23.05 13.35 5.47
C CYS A 104 -21.65 12.72 5.59
N SER A 105 -21.33 12.07 6.71
CA SER A 105 -20.02 11.47 7.00
C SER A 105 -19.72 10.23 6.15
N THR A 106 -20.75 9.49 5.78
CA THR A 106 -20.62 8.19 5.10
C THR A 106 -20.00 8.31 3.70
N VAL A 107 -20.18 9.46 3.01
CA VAL A 107 -19.70 9.65 1.62
C VAL A 107 -18.19 9.89 1.54
N TYR A 108 -17.54 10.31 2.61
CA TYR A 108 -16.08 10.53 2.65
C TYR A 108 -15.33 9.44 3.41
N GLU A 109 -16.05 8.62 4.18
CA GLU A 109 -15.50 7.42 4.82
C GLU A 109 -15.28 6.34 3.74
N CYS A 110 -14.05 6.24 3.24
CA CYS A 110 -13.65 5.21 2.30
C CYS A 110 -12.17 4.83 2.52
N GLY A 111 -11.88 3.55 2.34
CA GLY A 111 -10.52 3.05 2.27
C GLY A 111 -9.82 3.50 0.99
N HIS A 112 -8.50 3.45 1.02
CA HIS A 112 -7.65 3.72 -0.14
C HIS A 112 -6.66 2.56 -0.31
N LEU A 113 -6.51 2.00 -1.51
CA LEU A 113 -5.72 0.77 -1.73
C LEU A 113 -4.28 0.88 -1.22
N ALA A 114 -3.60 1.99 -1.52
CA ALA A 114 -2.24 2.21 -1.02
C ALA A 114 -2.18 2.26 0.53
N MET A 115 -3.21 2.79 1.18
CA MET A 115 -3.29 2.88 2.64
C MET A 115 -3.62 1.52 3.25
N THR A 116 -4.51 0.74 2.62
CA THR A 116 -4.81 -0.64 3.01
C THR A 116 -3.57 -1.52 2.92
N TYR A 117 -2.83 -1.45 1.80
CA TYR A 117 -1.57 -2.19 1.63
C TYR A 117 -0.54 -1.79 2.71
N THR A 118 -0.24 -0.50 2.84
CA THR A 118 0.79 -0.02 3.77
C THR A 118 0.41 -0.26 5.23
N GLY A 119 -0.89 -0.18 5.58
CA GLY A 119 -1.41 -0.53 6.89
C GLY A 119 -1.20 -2.01 7.22
N LEU A 120 -1.62 -2.91 6.34
CA LEU A 120 -1.44 -4.35 6.52
C LEU A 120 0.05 -4.72 6.59
N ALA A 121 0.88 -4.19 5.70
CA ALA A 121 2.33 -4.44 5.73
C ALA A 121 2.97 -3.92 7.02
N SER A 122 2.58 -2.73 7.51
CA SER A 122 3.06 -2.19 8.78
C SER A 122 2.67 -3.07 9.96
N LEU A 123 1.44 -3.57 10.00
CA LEU A 123 0.99 -4.51 11.04
C LEU A 123 1.84 -5.79 11.03
N VAL A 124 2.10 -6.37 9.86
CA VAL A 124 2.95 -7.55 9.72
C VAL A 124 4.38 -7.29 10.21
N ILE A 125 4.99 -6.17 9.82
CA ILE A 125 6.36 -5.81 10.25
C ILE A 125 6.43 -5.63 11.78
N LEU A 126 5.38 -5.10 12.39
CA LEU A 126 5.29 -4.91 13.84
C LEU A 126 4.99 -6.21 14.62
N GLY A 127 4.80 -7.34 13.92
CA GLY A 127 4.52 -8.64 14.54
C GLY A 127 3.05 -8.85 14.92
N ASP A 128 2.13 -8.04 14.39
CA ASP A 128 0.69 -8.23 14.61
C ASP A 128 0.17 -9.48 13.87
N ASN A 129 -0.78 -10.18 14.47
CA ASN A 129 -1.36 -11.41 13.92
C ASN A 129 -2.56 -11.16 12.97
N LEU A 130 -2.90 -9.91 12.70
CA LEU A 130 -3.99 -9.48 11.83
C LEU A 130 -5.39 -9.95 12.28
N SER A 131 -5.56 -10.33 13.55
CA SER A 131 -6.85 -10.84 14.08
C SER A 131 -7.95 -9.77 14.16
N ARG A 132 -7.59 -8.49 14.24
CA ARG A 132 -8.52 -7.35 14.26
C ARG A 132 -8.83 -6.80 12.87
N VAL A 133 -8.25 -7.41 11.82
CA VAL A 133 -8.57 -7.06 10.43
C VAL A 133 -9.91 -7.68 10.05
N ASN A 134 -10.86 -6.87 9.60
CA ASN A 134 -12.09 -7.34 8.98
C ASN A 134 -11.80 -7.79 7.54
N ARG A 135 -11.26 -9.01 7.41
CA ARG A 135 -10.77 -9.57 6.15
C ARG A 135 -11.83 -9.54 5.05
N ALA A 136 -13.03 -10.03 5.35
CA ALA A 136 -14.13 -10.07 4.38
C ALA A 136 -14.50 -8.67 3.87
N ALA A 137 -14.57 -7.68 4.76
CA ALA A 137 -14.86 -6.30 4.36
C ALA A 137 -13.75 -5.72 3.48
N ILE A 138 -12.48 -5.95 3.80
CA ILE A 138 -11.36 -5.48 2.97
C ILE A 138 -11.39 -6.13 1.59
N ILE A 139 -11.65 -7.44 1.50
CA ILE A 139 -11.74 -8.16 0.23
C ILE A 139 -12.87 -7.61 -0.65
N GLU A 140 -14.04 -7.34 -0.09
CA GLU A 140 -15.14 -6.69 -0.82
C GLU A 140 -14.79 -5.25 -1.25
N GLY A 141 -14.06 -4.52 -0.41
CA GLY A 141 -13.54 -3.18 -0.74
C GLY A 141 -12.56 -3.22 -1.92
N VAL A 142 -11.59 -4.13 -1.91
CA VAL A 142 -10.64 -4.31 -3.03
C VAL A 142 -11.38 -4.72 -4.31
N LYS A 143 -12.32 -5.66 -4.20
CA LYS A 143 -13.10 -6.15 -5.33
C LYS A 143 -13.90 -5.05 -6.03
N ALA A 144 -14.45 -4.12 -5.25
CA ALA A 144 -15.20 -2.98 -5.79
C ALA A 144 -14.35 -1.98 -6.58
N LEU A 145 -13.02 -2.07 -6.49
CA LEU A 145 -12.10 -1.13 -7.13
C LEU A 145 -11.50 -1.64 -8.44
N GLN A 146 -11.67 -2.92 -8.78
CA GLN A 146 -11.22 -3.43 -10.07
C GLN A 146 -12.07 -2.85 -11.21
N GLN A 147 -11.40 -2.33 -12.24
CA GLN A 147 -12.03 -1.75 -13.42
C GLN A 147 -12.22 -2.81 -14.52
N GLU A 148 -13.03 -2.49 -15.52
CA GLU A 148 -13.34 -3.42 -16.62
C GLU A 148 -12.11 -3.82 -17.44
N ASP A 149 -11.13 -2.92 -17.56
CA ASP A 149 -9.89 -3.18 -18.29
C ASP A 149 -8.86 -4.00 -17.50
N GLY A 150 -9.12 -4.30 -16.23
CA GLY A 150 -8.26 -5.05 -15.32
C GLY A 150 -7.37 -4.21 -14.41
N SER A 151 -7.40 -2.88 -14.55
CA SER A 151 -6.76 -1.94 -13.63
C SER A 151 -7.53 -1.82 -12.31
N PHE A 152 -6.99 -1.07 -11.35
CA PHE A 152 -7.64 -0.81 -10.06
C PHE A 152 -7.64 0.68 -9.75
N CYS A 153 -8.79 1.22 -9.35
CA CYS A 153 -8.90 2.57 -8.82
C CYS A 153 -8.39 2.65 -7.38
N ALA A 154 -7.85 3.80 -6.99
CA ALA A 154 -7.34 3.99 -5.62
C ALA A 154 -8.42 3.91 -4.52
N THR A 155 -9.60 4.46 -4.81
CA THR A 155 -10.73 4.60 -3.90
C THR A 155 -12.05 4.66 -4.67
N LEU A 156 -13.16 4.30 -4.01
CA LEU A 156 -14.50 4.31 -4.58
C LEU A 156 -15.04 5.73 -4.78
N ALA A 157 -14.45 6.73 -4.11
CA ALA A 157 -14.81 8.14 -4.26
C ALA A 157 -14.41 8.74 -5.62
N GLY A 158 -13.74 7.97 -6.48
CA GLY A 158 -13.19 8.41 -7.76
C GLY A 158 -11.73 8.83 -7.62
N SER A 159 -10.86 8.19 -8.39
CA SER A 159 -9.42 8.46 -8.43
C SER A 159 -8.87 7.93 -9.76
N GLU A 160 -7.58 8.13 -9.97
CA GLU A 160 -6.84 7.46 -11.03
C GLU A 160 -6.84 5.92 -10.85
N SER A 161 -6.69 5.23 -11.97
CA SER A 161 -6.56 3.78 -12.04
C SER A 161 -5.29 3.42 -12.80
N ASP A 162 -4.37 2.73 -12.13
CA ASP A 162 -3.06 2.42 -12.71
C ASP A 162 -2.32 1.26 -12.04
N MET A 163 -1.14 0.95 -12.57
CA MET A 163 -0.28 -0.16 -12.14
C MET A 163 0.08 -0.15 -10.64
N ARG A 164 0.10 1.02 -9.98
CA ARG A 164 0.41 1.12 -8.55
C ARG A 164 -0.68 0.46 -7.72
N PHE A 165 -1.94 0.66 -8.11
CA PHE A 165 -3.09 0.10 -7.41
C PHE A 165 -3.34 -1.36 -7.73
N VAL A 166 -2.98 -1.79 -8.93
CA VAL A 166 -2.88 -3.21 -9.29
C VAL A 166 -1.95 -3.93 -8.31
N TYR A 167 -0.76 -3.38 -8.07
CA TYR A 167 0.19 -3.92 -7.09
C TYR A 167 -0.34 -3.88 -5.66
N CYS A 168 -0.93 -2.76 -5.23
CA CYS A 168 -1.52 -2.67 -3.89
C CYS A 168 -2.60 -3.73 -3.67
N ALA A 169 -3.50 -3.93 -4.64
CA ALA A 169 -4.55 -4.95 -4.59
C ALA A 169 -3.96 -6.36 -4.49
N ALA A 170 -2.91 -6.67 -5.28
CA ALA A 170 -2.24 -7.97 -5.23
C ALA A 170 -1.55 -8.22 -3.88
N CYS A 171 -0.88 -7.23 -3.31
CA CYS A 171 -0.30 -7.35 -1.97
C CYS A 171 -1.36 -7.59 -0.90
N ILE A 172 -2.50 -6.90 -0.95
CA ILE A 172 -3.60 -7.11 0.00
C ILE A 172 -4.14 -8.54 -0.10
N CYS A 173 -4.41 -9.02 -1.32
CA CYS A 173 -4.85 -10.40 -1.56
C CYS A 173 -3.84 -11.42 -1.03
N TYR A 174 -2.54 -11.17 -1.26
CA TYR A 174 -1.46 -12.03 -0.80
C TYR A 174 -1.35 -12.08 0.73
N ILE A 175 -1.32 -10.93 1.41
CA ILE A 175 -1.23 -10.82 2.88
C ILE A 175 -2.46 -11.45 3.54
N LEU A 176 -3.65 -11.28 2.95
CA LEU A 176 -4.89 -11.82 3.50
C LEU A 176 -5.17 -13.27 3.10
N HIS A 177 -4.37 -13.83 2.20
CA HIS A 177 -4.53 -15.16 1.60
C HIS A 177 -5.89 -15.36 0.91
N ASP A 178 -6.40 -14.31 0.26
CA ASP A 178 -7.69 -14.34 -0.45
C ASP A 178 -7.59 -13.58 -1.78
N TRP A 179 -7.66 -14.32 -2.87
CA TRP A 179 -7.60 -13.80 -4.25
C TRP A 179 -8.97 -13.59 -4.89
N SER A 180 -10.07 -13.81 -4.15
CA SER A 180 -11.44 -13.64 -4.67
C SER A 180 -11.82 -12.19 -5.00
N ALA A 181 -11.01 -11.23 -4.55
CA ALA A 181 -11.16 -9.81 -4.86
C ALA A 181 -10.67 -9.42 -6.27
N MET A 182 -9.92 -10.28 -6.98
CA MET A 182 -9.25 -9.91 -8.22
C MET A 182 -9.55 -10.90 -9.35
N ASP A 183 -10.06 -10.40 -10.47
CA ASP A 183 -10.02 -11.11 -11.75
C ASP A 183 -8.59 -11.08 -12.29
N VAL A 184 -7.87 -12.16 -12.00
CA VAL A 184 -6.46 -12.35 -12.40
C VAL A 184 -6.27 -12.25 -13.92
N LYS A 185 -7.22 -12.73 -14.72
CA LYS A 185 -7.08 -12.73 -16.19
C LYS A 185 -7.15 -11.32 -16.74
N LYS A 186 -8.10 -10.51 -16.26
CA LYS A 186 -8.20 -9.09 -16.63
C LYS A 186 -6.93 -8.33 -16.24
N THR A 187 -6.43 -8.54 -15.02
CA THR A 187 -5.21 -7.88 -14.54
C THR A 187 -3.97 -8.29 -15.33
N VAL A 188 -3.80 -9.57 -15.68
CA VAL A 188 -2.73 -10.03 -16.57
C VAL A 188 -2.80 -9.35 -17.94
N ASN A 189 -4.00 -9.24 -18.52
CA ASN A 189 -4.19 -8.54 -19.79
C ASN A 189 -3.83 -7.05 -19.69
N TYR A 190 -4.22 -6.37 -18.61
CA TYR A 190 -3.85 -4.98 -18.35
C TYR A 190 -2.34 -4.79 -18.27
N ILE A 191 -1.64 -5.65 -17.52
CA ILE A 191 -0.17 -5.63 -17.40
C ILE A 191 0.49 -5.84 -18.75
N THR A 192 0.04 -6.83 -19.52
CA THR A 192 0.59 -7.15 -20.84
C THR A 192 0.44 -5.98 -21.81
N ARG A 193 -0.73 -5.33 -21.81
CA ARG A 193 -0.99 -4.14 -22.64
C ARG A 193 -0.20 -2.89 -22.21
N SER A 194 0.31 -2.88 -20.99
CA SER A 194 1.10 -1.78 -20.44
C SER A 194 2.61 -1.94 -20.70
N MET A 195 3.04 -3.03 -21.34
CA MET A 195 4.43 -3.22 -21.75
C MET A 195 4.77 -2.36 -22.97
N SER A 196 5.86 -1.60 -22.87
CA SER A 196 6.40 -0.76 -23.93
C SER A 196 7.40 -1.52 -24.81
N TYR A 197 7.91 -0.87 -25.86
CA TYR A 197 8.85 -1.44 -26.84
C TYR A 197 10.20 -1.84 -26.24
N ASP A 198 10.56 -1.25 -25.10
CA ASP A 198 11.79 -1.51 -24.34
C ASP A 198 11.62 -2.63 -23.30
N TYR A 199 10.47 -3.32 -23.32
CA TYR A 199 10.03 -4.31 -22.33
C TYR A 199 9.80 -3.76 -20.92
N GLY A 200 10.01 -2.46 -20.69
CA GLY A 200 9.57 -1.79 -19.49
C GLY A 200 8.05 -1.69 -19.46
N ILE A 201 7.48 -1.61 -18.26
CA ILE A 201 6.03 -1.56 -18.08
C ILE A 201 5.65 -0.17 -17.58
N ALA A 202 4.71 0.44 -18.28
CA ALA A 202 4.23 1.78 -18.05
C ALA A 202 3.17 1.84 -16.93
N LEU A 203 2.78 3.06 -16.56
CA LEU A 203 1.74 3.31 -15.56
C LEU A 203 0.37 2.75 -15.99
N ALA A 204 0.07 2.86 -17.29
CA ALA A 204 -1.11 2.33 -17.97
C ALA A 204 -0.74 2.04 -19.44
N PRO A 205 -1.61 1.37 -20.22
CA PRO A 205 -1.37 1.13 -21.65
C PRO A 205 -1.04 2.42 -22.41
N GLU A 206 -0.15 2.30 -23.40
CA GLU A 206 0.25 3.40 -24.30
C GLU A 206 1.03 4.56 -23.65
N LEU A 207 1.49 4.38 -22.41
CA LEU A 207 2.35 5.34 -21.70
C LEU A 207 3.83 4.93 -21.72
N GLU A 208 4.69 5.83 -21.24
CA GLU A 208 6.13 5.59 -21.12
C GLU A 208 6.43 4.56 -20.01
N SER A 209 7.38 3.67 -20.28
CA SER A 209 7.92 2.72 -19.30
C SER A 209 8.57 3.46 -18.12
N HIS A 210 8.39 2.93 -16.91
CA HIS A 210 8.99 3.51 -15.72
C HIS A 210 9.41 2.43 -14.72
N GLY A 211 10.53 2.62 -14.02
CA GLY A 211 11.08 1.59 -13.12
C GLY A 211 10.13 1.21 -11.99
N GLY A 212 9.45 2.19 -11.39
CA GLY A 212 8.47 1.95 -10.31
C GLY A 212 7.24 1.17 -10.77
N THR A 213 6.74 1.42 -11.99
CA THR A 213 5.56 0.73 -12.55
C THR A 213 5.94 -0.65 -13.05
N THR A 214 7.16 -0.80 -13.59
CA THR A 214 7.75 -2.11 -13.92
C THR A 214 7.86 -3.00 -12.69
N PHE A 215 8.37 -2.46 -11.57
CA PHE A 215 8.37 -3.19 -10.29
C PHE A 215 6.95 -3.61 -9.88
N CYS A 216 5.99 -2.69 -9.91
CA CYS A 216 4.60 -2.98 -9.54
C CYS A 216 4.01 -4.14 -10.37
N ALA A 217 4.23 -4.12 -11.69
CA ALA A 217 3.73 -5.13 -12.60
C ALA A 217 4.38 -6.50 -12.39
N VAL A 218 5.72 -6.54 -12.35
CA VAL A 218 6.48 -7.80 -12.17
C VAL A 218 6.16 -8.42 -10.81
N ALA A 219 6.15 -7.61 -9.74
CA ALA A 219 5.81 -8.09 -8.41
C ALA A 219 4.36 -8.59 -8.34
N THR A 220 3.41 -7.91 -8.99
CA THR A 220 2.02 -8.39 -9.08
C THR A 220 1.94 -9.77 -9.74
N LEU A 221 2.60 -9.93 -10.89
CA LEU A 221 2.63 -11.22 -11.59
C LEU A 221 3.29 -12.32 -10.76
N ALA A 222 4.34 -12.00 -10.00
CA ALA A 222 4.98 -12.93 -9.08
C ALA A 222 4.03 -13.35 -7.95
N LEU A 223 3.33 -12.39 -7.32
CA LEU A 223 2.36 -12.67 -6.23
C LEU A 223 1.18 -13.52 -6.72
N MET A 224 0.70 -13.31 -7.95
CA MET A 224 -0.37 -14.11 -8.57
C MET A 224 0.10 -15.47 -9.12
N ASN A 225 1.40 -15.77 -9.04
CA ASN A 225 2.03 -16.92 -9.70
C ASN A 225 1.76 -16.97 -11.22
N GLN A 226 1.80 -15.81 -11.88
CA GLN A 226 1.57 -15.63 -13.31
C GLN A 226 2.80 -15.18 -14.09
N LEU A 227 3.93 -14.88 -13.42
CA LEU A 227 5.11 -14.29 -14.06
C LEU A 227 5.63 -15.12 -15.25
N ASN A 228 5.85 -16.42 -15.05
CA ASN A 228 6.36 -17.31 -16.10
C ASN A 228 5.31 -17.69 -17.17
N THR A 229 4.04 -17.42 -16.89
CA THR A 229 2.94 -17.63 -17.85
C THR A 229 2.79 -16.42 -18.77
N CYS A 230 3.01 -15.22 -18.23
CA CYS A 230 2.79 -13.96 -18.94
C CYS A 230 4.00 -13.56 -19.78
N PHE A 231 5.22 -13.77 -19.26
CA PHE A 231 6.44 -13.31 -19.91
C PHE A 231 7.31 -14.46 -20.37
N THR A 232 7.87 -14.31 -21.57
CA THR A 232 8.90 -15.20 -22.09
C THR A 232 10.21 -15.02 -21.34
N ASN A 233 11.10 -16.01 -21.39
CA ASN A 233 12.43 -15.91 -20.77
C ASN A 233 13.23 -14.68 -21.22
N LYS A 234 12.99 -14.14 -22.42
CA LYS A 234 13.66 -12.92 -22.91
C LYS A 234 13.10 -11.62 -22.31
N GLN A 235 11.89 -11.65 -21.77
CA GLN A 235 11.25 -10.50 -21.12
C GLN A 235 11.52 -10.48 -19.60
N VAL A 236 11.95 -11.61 -19.04
CA VAL A 236 12.26 -11.76 -17.61
C VAL A 236 13.76 -11.58 -17.31
N ASN A 237 14.63 -11.92 -18.26
CA ASN A 237 16.10 -11.77 -18.16
C ASN A 237 16.58 -10.55 -18.93
#